data_AF-A0A961WYL3-F1
#
_entry.id   AF-A0A961WYL3-F1
#
_cell.length_a   1.000
_cell.length_b   1.000
_cell.length_c   1.000
_cell.angle_alpha   90.00
_cell.angle_beta   90.00
_cell.angle_gamma   90.00
#
_symmetry.space_group_name_H-M   'P 1'
#
loop_
_entity.id
_entity.type
_entity.pdbx_description
1 polymer ?
#
loop_
_entity_poly.entity_id
_entity_poly.type
_entity_poly.pdbx_seq_one_letter_code
_entity_poly.pdbx_strand_id
1 'polypeptide(L)'
;CTGYRPIADAALMAITGEADDAVSKRAGATARALKTLSDDQDIFIGSPDRFVAAPASVEALARLASKHPDATIVSGATDVGLWITKQLRNLPKIILTGRATGFDTVSAGKTSVRIGAGATYAGAFDALAAIDPDVGEVVRRIGSKQVRASGTVGGNIANGSPIGDMPPMLIALGAQLELVKGKKTRVMALQDFFIDYGRQDRQAGELVSAVEIPRLAKNQHFRAYKISKRFDQDISAVMAAFRITVVKGRMTEARIAFGGMAGTPKRAKHAEAELVGVSIANEADWETAIAALADDFTPLTDMRASAGYRMRVAQNLLRKALTEIAGKASDETRVAGRRERLEAAQ
;
A
#
# COMPACT_ATOMS: atom_id res chain seq x y z
N CYS A 1 -15.75 18.35 -20.86
CA CYS A 1 -15.92 19.72 -21.41
C CYS A 1 -14.59 20.41 -21.71
N THR A 2 -13.66 20.53 -20.76
CA THR A 2 -12.45 21.37 -20.93
C THR A 2 -11.22 20.66 -21.52
N GLY A 3 -11.15 19.33 -21.51
CA GLY A 3 -9.96 18.60 -21.99
C GLY A 3 -8.71 18.78 -21.12
N TYR A 4 -8.86 19.21 -19.86
CA TYR A 4 -7.82 19.45 -18.84
C TYR A 4 -6.81 20.59 -19.13
N ARG A 5 -6.42 20.83 -20.38
CA ARG A 5 -5.39 21.84 -20.72
C ARG A 5 -5.67 23.23 -20.13
N PRO A 6 -6.88 23.81 -20.27
CA PRO A 6 -7.17 25.13 -19.69
C PRO A 6 -7.08 25.17 -18.17
N ILE A 7 -7.38 24.06 -17.49
CA ILE A 7 -7.30 23.97 -16.02
C ILE A 7 -5.82 23.94 -15.60
N ALA A 8 -4.99 23.19 -16.32
CA ALA A 8 -3.56 23.14 -16.06
C ALA A 8 -2.90 24.50 -16.30
N ASP A 9 -3.23 25.18 -17.40
CA ASP A 9 -2.72 26.52 -17.69
C ASP A 9 -3.17 27.52 -16.61
N ALA A 10 -4.44 27.49 -16.19
CA ALA A 10 -4.94 28.34 -15.09
C ALA A 10 -4.22 28.05 -13.77
N ALA A 11 -3.94 26.79 -13.45
CA ALA A 11 -3.18 26.44 -12.25
C ALA A 11 -1.74 26.96 -12.33
N LEU A 12 -1.05 26.80 -13.47
CA LEU A 12 0.31 27.31 -13.67
C LEU A 12 0.37 28.83 -13.56
N MET A 13 -0.65 29.55 -14.05
CA MET A 13 -0.77 31.00 -13.89
C MET A 13 -1.05 31.39 -12.43
N ALA A 14 -1.83 30.60 -11.69
CA ALA A 14 -2.20 30.91 -10.31
C ALA A 14 -1.08 30.64 -9.29
N ILE A 15 -0.10 29.77 -9.60
CA ILE A 15 1.00 29.43 -8.68
C ILE A 15 2.24 30.34 -8.82
N THR A 16 2.15 31.42 -9.60
CA THR A 16 3.26 32.40 -9.71
C THR A 16 3.14 33.44 -8.60
N GLY A 17 3.87 33.26 -7.50
CA GLY A 17 3.98 34.25 -6.41
C GLY A 17 3.62 33.68 -5.03
N GLU A 18 3.69 34.54 -4.01
CA GLU A 18 3.23 34.18 -2.67
C GLU A 18 1.70 34.08 -2.62
N ALA A 19 1.20 33.17 -1.80
CA ALA A 19 -0.24 32.98 -1.66
C ALA A 19 -0.87 34.14 -0.87
N ASP A 20 -1.62 35.01 -1.58
CA ASP A 20 -2.31 36.17 -1.00
C ASP A 20 -3.83 35.96 -0.85
N ASP A 21 -4.22 34.77 -0.37
CA ASP A 21 -5.63 34.39 -0.22
C ASP A 21 -6.06 34.34 1.27
N ALA A 22 -7.38 34.22 1.49
CA ALA A 22 -7.96 34.21 2.83
C ALA A 22 -7.61 32.95 3.65
N VAL A 23 -7.23 31.84 3.02
CA VAL A 23 -6.73 30.63 3.70
C VAL A 23 -5.33 30.88 4.21
N SER A 24 -4.44 31.37 3.34
CA SER A 24 -3.05 31.70 3.66
C SER A 24 -2.93 32.74 4.77
N LYS A 25 -3.73 33.82 4.70
CA LYS A 25 -3.81 34.87 5.75
C LYS A 25 -4.24 34.33 7.12
N ARG A 26 -5.09 33.29 7.15
CA ARG A 26 -5.62 32.71 8.39
C ARG A 26 -4.87 31.48 8.86
N ALA A 27 -3.92 30.95 8.09
CA ALA A 27 -3.26 29.67 8.35
C ALA A 27 -2.70 29.57 9.78
N GLY A 28 -1.99 30.61 10.25
CA GLY A 28 -1.44 30.63 11.61
C GLY A 28 -2.52 30.66 12.71
N ALA A 29 -3.60 31.40 12.51
CA ALA A 29 -4.71 31.44 13.47
C ALA A 29 -5.48 30.11 13.51
N THR A 30 -5.77 29.53 12.34
CA THR A 30 -6.38 28.20 12.22
C THR A 30 -5.51 27.12 12.87
N ALA A 31 -4.20 27.12 12.63
CA ALA A 31 -3.29 26.15 13.23
C ALA A 31 -3.27 26.25 14.77
N ARG A 32 -3.28 27.47 15.33
CA ARG A 32 -3.38 27.68 16.78
C ARG A 32 -4.70 27.17 17.34
N ALA A 33 -5.83 27.49 16.68
CA ALA A 33 -7.14 27.02 17.10
C ALA A 33 -7.24 25.48 17.09
N LEU A 34 -6.72 24.83 16.04
CA LEU A 34 -6.69 23.37 15.95
C LEU A 34 -5.82 22.73 17.04
N LYS A 35 -4.68 23.34 17.41
CA LYS A 35 -3.86 22.87 18.54
C LYS A 35 -4.62 22.94 19.85
N THR A 36 -5.40 24.01 20.09
CA THR A 36 -6.23 24.13 21.30
C THR A 36 -7.33 23.07 21.37
N LEU A 37 -7.85 22.61 20.23
CA LEU A 37 -8.86 21.54 20.15
C LEU A 37 -8.26 20.12 20.23
N SER A 38 -6.94 19.99 20.15
CA SER A 38 -6.23 18.71 20.18
C SER A 38 -5.83 18.36 21.62
N ASP A 39 -6.81 18.09 22.48
CA ASP A 39 -6.56 17.58 23.84
C ASP A 39 -6.29 16.06 23.85
N ASP A 40 -5.85 15.54 24.99
CA ASP A 40 -5.54 14.11 25.21
C ASP A 40 -6.75 13.29 25.70
N GLN A 41 -7.99 13.79 25.51
CA GLN A 41 -9.19 13.12 26.00
C GLN A 41 -9.78 12.15 24.96
N ASP A 42 -10.23 10.99 25.45
CA ASP A 42 -11.06 10.07 24.66
C ASP A 42 -12.43 10.71 24.38
N ILE A 43 -12.89 10.65 23.13
CA ILE A 43 -14.25 11.06 22.76
C ILE A 43 -15.14 9.82 22.71
N PHE A 44 -16.32 9.90 23.33
CA PHE A 44 -17.36 8.88 23.22
C PHE A 44 -18.73 9.56 23.11
N ILE A 45 -19.44 9.30 22.02
CA ILE A 45 -20.76 9.88 21.75
C ILE A 45 -21.74 8.73 21.48
N GLY A 46 -22.78 8.62 22.31
CA GLY A 46 -23.84 7.63 22.16
C GLY A 46 -24.02 6.73 23.38
N SER A 47 -24.55 5.53 23.16
CA SER A 47 -24.82 4.51 24.18
C SER A 47 -23.92 3.27 23.96
N PRO A 48 -23.85 2.33 24.91
CA PRO A 48 -23.04 1.11 24.75
C PRO A 48 -23.34 0.28 23.50
N ASP A 49 -24.59 0.34 23.00
CA ASP A 49 -25.04 -0.40 21.82
C ASP A 49 -24.95 0.40 20.52
N ARG A 50 -24.82 1.72 20.59
CA ARG A 50 -24.67 2.60 19.44
C ARG A 50 -23.83 3.82 19.78
N PHE A 51 -22.61 3.88 19.25
CA PHE A 51 -21.69 4.97 19.54
C PHE A 51 -20.73 5.29 18.39
N VAL A 52 -20.18 6.49 18.45
CA VAL A 52 -18.94 6.87 17.80
C VAL A 52 -17.93 7.23 18.87
N ALA A 53 -16.76 6.61 18.84
CA ALA A 53 -15.67 6.89 19.76
C ALA A 53 -14.40 7.27 19.02
N ALA A 54 -13.59 8.16 19.59
CA ALA A 54 -12.26 8.52 19.10
C ALA A 54 -11.28 8.52 20.28
N PRO A 55 -10.61 7.39 20.55
CA PRO A 55 -9.64 7.28 21.63
C PRO A 55 -8.40 8.15 21.35
N ALA A 56 -7.84 8.79 22.38
CA ALA A 56 -6.70 9.71 22.27
C ALA A 56 -5.34 9.02 22.31
N SER A 57 -5.28 7.74 22.66
CA SER A 57 -4.03 6.95 22.72
C SER A 57 -4.19 5.59 22.06
N VAL A 58 -3.07 5.00 21.61
CA VAL A 58 -3.05 3.64 21.06
C VAL A 58 -3.52 2.62 22.08
N GLU A 59 -3.17 2.80 23.36
CA GLU A 59 -3.63 1.92 24.44
C GLU A 59 -5.13 2.03 24.65
N ALA A 60 -5.71 3.24 24.63
CA ALA A 60 -7.16 3.42 24.73
C ALA A 60 -7.88 2.82 23.52
N LEU A 61 -7.33 2.99 22.32
CA LEU A 61 -7.82 2.38 21.09
C LEU A 61 -7.84 0.85 21.18
N ALA A 62 -6.72 0.23 21.57
CA ALA A 62 -6.60 -1.21 21.71
C ALA A 62 -7.53 -1.78 22.79
N ARG A 63 -7.68 -1.08 23.93
CA ARG A 63 -8.63 -1.45 24.99
C ARG A 63 -10.07 -1.39 24.49
N LEU A 64 -10.46 -0.33 23.80
CA LEU A 64 -11.83 -0.14 23.33
C LEU A 64 -12.18 -1.16 22.24
N ALA A 65 -11.27 -1.42 21.29
CA ALA A 65 -11.45 -2.45 20.28
C ALA A 65 -11.57 -3.86 20.91
N SER A 66 -10.82 -4.14 21.97
CA SER A 66 -10.93 -5.42 22.70
C SER A 66 -12.27 -5.56 23.44
N LYS A 67 -12.80 -4.46 23.99
CA LYS A 67 -14.09 -4.42 24.69
C LYS A 67 -15.27 -4.53 23.73
N HIS A 68 -15.14 -3.97 22.54
CA HIS A 68 -16.18 -3.95 21.50
C HIS A 68 -15.65 -4.61 20.22
N PRO A 69 -15.45 -5.94 20.21
CA PRO A 69 -14.93 -6.66 19.05
C PRO A 69 -15.85 -6.59 17.82
N ASP A 70 -17.11 -6.20 18.02
CA ASP A 70 -18.13 -5.98 17.00
C ASP A 70 -18.12 -4.55 16.43
N ALA A 71 -17.32 -3.64 16.99
CA ALA A 71 -17.20 -2.27 16.49
C ALA A 71 -16.45 -2.22 15.15
N THR A 72 -16.92 -1.35 14.26
CA THR A 72 -16.20 -1.05 13.03
C THR A 72 -15.09 -0.06 13.31
N ILE A 73 -13.85 -0.47 13.06
CA ILE A 73 -12.68 0.41 13.15
C ILE A 73 -12.60 1.25 11.88
N VAL A 74 -12.49 2.57 12.02
CA VAL A 74 -12.48 3.50 10.91
C VAL A 74 -11.28 4.44 11.00
N SER A 75 -10.40 4.35 10.02
CA SER A 75 -9.32 5.31 9.79
C SER A 75 -9.75 6.35 8.75
N GLY A 76 -9.16 6.34 7.55
CA GLY A 76 -9.47 7.30 6.48
C GLY A 76 -10.85 7.22 5.85
N ALA A 77 -11.68 6.24 6.24
CA ALA A 77 -13.03 5.99 5.70
C ALA A 77 -13.15 5.84 4.16
N THR A 78 -12.05 5.65 3.43
CA THR A 78 -12.04 5.56 1.95
C THR A 78 -12.63 4.26 1.41
N ASP A 79 -12.67 3.20 2.23
CA ASP A 79 -13.40 1.96 1.94
C ASP A 79 -14.72 1.91 2.73
N VAL A 80 -14.67 2.10 4.06
CA VAL A 80 -15.84 2.01 4.94
C VAL A 80 -16.94 3.03 4.57
N GLY A 81 -16.58 4.21 4.10
CA GLY A 81 -17.56 5.22 3.65
C GLY A 81 -18.44 4.72 2.50
N LEU A 82 -17.94 3.79 1.67
CA LEU A 82 -18.74 3.16 0.61
C LEU A 82 -19.73 2.13 1.15
N TRP A 83 -19.47 1.54 2.32
CA TRP A 83 -20.43 0.66 2.98
C TRP A 83 -21.69 1.43 3.36
N ILE A 84 -21.55 2.67 3.81
CA ILE A 84 -22.67 3.54 4.14
C ILE A 84 -23.30 4.10 2.84
N THR A 85 -22.51 4.75 1.99
CA THR A 85 -23.04 5.53 0.87
C THR A 85 -23.50 4.71 -0.33
N LYS A 86 -22.92 3.52 -0.56
CA LYS A 86 -23.26 2.64 -1.69
C LYS A 86 -23.95 1.36 -1.27
N GLN A 87 -23.62 0.82 -0.11
CA GLN A 87 -24.24 -0.41 0.40
C GLN A 87 -25.32 -0.16 1.46
N LEU A 88 -25.56 1.11 1.83
CA LEU A 88 -26.59 1.52 2.79
C LEU A 88 -26.51 0.78 4.14
N ARG A 89 -25.31 0.34 4.54
CA ARG A 89 -25.10 -0.36 5.81
C ARG A 89 -25.24 0.60 6.97
N ASN A 90 -25.91 0.13 8.03
CA ASN A 90 -25.94 0.79 9.32
C ASN A 90 -24.76 0.28 10.16
N LEU A 91 -23.90 1.18 10.64
CA LEU A 91 -22.75 0.86 11.49
C LEU A 91 -23.04 1.37 12.90
N PRO A 92 -23.55 0.53 13.83
CA PRO A 92 -23.99 1.01 15.14
C PRO A 92 -22.83 1.45 16.03
N LYS A 93 -21.68 0.78 15.95
CA LYS A 93 -20.50 1.06 16.77
C LYS A 93 -19.32 1.39 15.87
N ILE A 94 -18.80 2.61 15.99
CA ILE A 94 -17.65 3.09 15.22
C ILE A 94 -16.55 3.52 16.19
N ILE A 95 -15.33 3.05 15.95
CA ILE A 95 -14.13 3.51 16.65
C ILE A 95 -13.22 4.16 15.62
N LEU A 96 -13.04 5.48 15.75
CA LEU A 96 -12.17 6.30 14.92
C LEU A 96 -10.72 6.18 15.41
N THR A 97 -9.78 5.99 14.49
CA THR A 97 -8.35 5.89 14.84
C THR A 97 -7.62 7.23 14.83
N GLY A 98 -8.21 8.28 14.24
CA GLY A 98 -7.50 9.52 13.91
C GLY A 98 -7.07 10.39 15.11
N ARG A 99 -7.59 10.12 16.31
CA ARG A 99 -7.19 10.83 17.54
C ARG A 99 -6.10 10.10 18.33
N ALA A 100 -5.80 8.83 18.00
CA ALA A 100 -4.87 8.03 18.76
C ALA A 100 -3.43 8.50 18.51
N THR A 101 -2.88 9.27 19.45
CA THR A 101 -1.54 9.84 19.35
C THR A 101 -0.50 8.75 19.11
N GLY A 102 0.32 8.95 18.07
CA GLY A 102 1.39 8.04 17.69
C GLY A 102 0.96 6.88 16.78
N PHE A 103 -0.34 6.66 16.56
CA PHE A 103 -0.83 5.56 15.70
C PHE A 103 -0.46 5.72 14.22
N ASP A 104 -0.16 6.94 13.81
CA ASP A 104 0.28 7.33 12.46
C ASP A 104 1.79 7.56 12.35
N THR A 105 2.56 7.22 13.39
CA THR A 105 4.01 7.44 13.41
C THR A 105 4.71 6.72 12.26
N VAL A 106 5.58 7.45 11.56
CA VAL A 106 6.46 6.92 10.53
C VAL A 106 7.90 7.09 11.00
N SER A 107 8.68 6.01 11.01
CA SER A 107 10.08 6.00 11.43
C SER A 107 10.95 5.33 10.38
N ALA A 108 11.87 6.07 9.79
CA ALA A 108 12.81 5.57 8.79
C ALA A 108 14.16 5.27 9.45
N GLY A 109 14.31 4.07 10.01
CA GLY A 109 15.55 3.59 10.61
C GLY A 109 16.63 3.21 9.58
N LYS A 110 17.82 2.83 10.06
CA LYS A 110 18.93 2.36 9.22
C LYS A 110 18.71 0.96 8.63
N THR A 111 18.00 0.10 9.36
CA THR A 111 17.76 -1.30 8.99
C THR A 111 16.36 -1.54 8.43
N SER A 112 15.39 -0.77 8.89
CA SER A 112 13.98 -0.91 8.50
C SER A 112 13.26 0.42 8.52
N VAL A 113 12.14 0.49 7.80
CA VAL A 113 11.15 1.57 7.85
C VAL A 113 9.92 1.02 8.57
N ARG A 114 9.52 1.67 9.66
CA ARG A 114 8.30 1.34 10.41
C ARG A 114 7.21 2.36 10.10
N ILE A 115 6.04 1.88 9.75
CA ILE A 115 4.87 2.71 9.41
C ILE A 115 3.70 2.30 10.32
N GLY A 116 3.23 3.23 11.14
CA GLY A 116 2.03 3.06 11.95
C GLY A 116 0.78 2.88 11.08
N ALA A 117 -0.16 2.08 11.56
CA ALA A 117 -1.36 1.73 10.82
C ALA A 117 -2.27 2.94 10.50
N GLY A 118 -2.19 3.99 11.33
CA GLY A 118 -2.88 5.26 11.13
C GLY A 118 -2.24 6.17 10.09
N ALA A 119 -1.02 5.87 9.62
CA ALA A 119 -0.30 6.73 8.69
C ALA A 119 -1.03 6.79 7.35
N THR A 120 -1.39 8.00 6.91
CA THR A 120 -1.99 8.20 5.60
C THR A 120 -0.96 7.94 4.51
N TYR A 121 -1.40 7.58 3.31
CA TYR A 121 -0.47 7.45 2.17
C TYR A 121 0.30 8.74 1.89
N ALA A 122 -0.32 9.90 2.09
CA ALA A 122 0.35 11.18 1.96
C ALA A 122 1.41 11.38 3.06
N GLY A 123 1.09 11.07 4.32
CA GLY A 123 2.03 11.20 5.43
C GLY A 123 3.17 10.18 5.41
N ALA A 124 2.94 8.99 4.84
CA ALA A 124 3.96 7.95 4.70
C ALA A 124 4.72 8.02 3.36
N PHE A 125 4.39 8.95 2.45
CA PHE A 125 4.87 8.94 1.08
C PHE A 125 6.39 8.97 0.99
N ASP A 126 7.05 9.91 1.67
CA ASP A 126 8.51 10.08 1.57
C ASP A 126 9.25 8.86 2.11
N ALA A 127 8.81 8.31 3.25
CA ALA A 127 9.39 7.11 3.82
C ALA A 127 9.21 5.87 2.93
N LEU A 128 8.05 5.76 2.25
CA LEU A 128 7.77 4.70 1.29
C LEU A 128 8.59 4.85 0.01
N ALA A 129 8.66 6.05 -0.54
CA ALA A 129 9.41 6.35 -1.77
C ALA A 129 10.92 6.19 -1.57
N ALA A 130 11.42 6.39 -0.35
CA ALA A 130 12.81 6.17 0.02
C ALA A 130 13.20 4.68 0.20
N ILE A 131 12.25 3.75 0.11
CA ILE A 131 12.55 2.30 0.10
C ILE A 131 13.08 1.90 -1.28
N ASP A 132 12.34 2.28 -2.33
CA ASP A 132 12.71 2.10 -3.72
C ASP A 132 11.82 3.02 -4.60
N PRO A 133 12.36 3.59 -5.70
CA PRO A 133 11.60 4.44 -6.62
C PRO A 133 10.27 3.86 -7.12
N ASP A 134 10.20 2.55 -7.35
CA ASP A 134 8.97 1.90 -7.82
C ASP A 134 7.89 1.87 -6.74
N VAL A 135 8.27 1.84 -5.45
CA VAL A 135 7.31 1.98 -4.34
C VAL A 135 6.68 3.38 -4.41
N GLY A 136 7.50 4.42 -4.58
CA GLY A 136 7.02 5.79 -4.75
C GLY A 136 6.07 5.94 -5.94
N GLU A 137 6.41 5.38 -7.10
CA GLU A 137 5.58 5.45 -8.30
C GLU A 137 4.25 4.71 -8.15
N VAL A 138 4.24 3.52 -7.54
CA VAL A 138 2.98 2.79 -7.28
C VAL A 138 2.12 3.58 -6.29
N VAL A 139 2.68 4.07 -5.19
CA VAL A 139 1.95 4.86 -4.18
C VAL A 139 1.37 6.14 -4.79
N ARG A 140 2.12 6.83 -5.67
CA ARG A 140 1.63 8.02 -6.39
C ARG A 140 0.35 7.72 -7.21
N ARG A 141 0.16 6.48 -7.63
CA ARG A 141 -0.99 5.99 -8.42
C ARG A 141 -2.07 5.30 -7.58
N ILE A 142 -1.94 5.23 -6.25
CA ILE A 142 -3.00 4.75 -5.36
C ILE A 142 -4.06 5.82 -5.23
N GLY A 143 -5.29 5.53 -5.68
CA GLY A 143 -6.40 6.49 -5.64
C GLY A 143 -6.04 7.84 -6.26
N SER A 144 -6.66 8.91 -5.75
CA SER A 144 -6.30 10.29 -6.05
C SER A 144 -5.48 10.91 -4.92
N LYS A 145 -4.96 12.13 -5.10
CA LYS A 145 -4.27 12.88 -4.04
C LYS A 145 -5.16 13.03 -2.79
N GLN A 146 -6.46 13.23 -2.97
CA GLN A 146 -7.45 13.33 -1.89
C GLN A 146 -7.63 12.01 -1.16
N VAL A 147 -7.74 10.89 -1.89
CA VAL A 147 -7.80 9.56 -1.27
C VAL A 147 -6.52 9.28 -0.47
N ARG A 148 -5.34 9.65 -0.99
CA ARG A 148 -4.07 9.45 -0.27
C ARG A 148 -3.92 10.33 0.96
N ALA A 149 -4.53 11.51 0.97
CA ALA A 149 -4.52 12.40 2.12
C ALA A 149 -5.33 11.85 3.31
N SER A 150 -6.20 10.86 3.10
CA SER A 150 -7.04 10.28 4.16
C SER A 150 -6.83 8.77 4.35
N GLY A 151 -6.72 8.01 3.26
CA GLY A 151 -6.54 6.57 3.28
C GLY A 151 -5.20 6.17 3.93
N THR A 152 -5.24 5.17 4.81
CA THR A 152 -4.09 4.76 5.61
C THR A 152 -3.48 3.45 5.16
N VAL A 153 -2.18 3.28 5.42
CA VAL A 153 -1.45 2.04 5.12
C VAL A 153 -2.04 0.86 5.89
N GLY A 154 -2.31 1.05 7.19
CA GLY A 154 -2.93 0.01 8.02
C GLY A 154 -4.37 -0.32 7.58
N GLY A 155 -5.14 0.68 7.17
CA GLY A 155 -6.48 0.49 6.62
C GLY A 155 -6.46 -0.33 5.33
N ASN A 156 -5.47 -0.10 4.46
CA ASN A 156 -5.31 -0.89 3.24
C ASN A 156 -4.99 -2.37 3.52
N ILE A 157 -4.09 -2.64 4.46
CA ILE A 157 -3.77 -4.01 4.89
C ILE A 157 -5.00 -4.66 5.54
N ALA A 158 -5.63 -3.97 6.49
CA ALA A 158 -6.78 -4.48 7.25
C ALA A 158 -8.03 -4.71 6.38
N ASN A 159 -8.18 -4.01 5.25
CA ASN A 159 -9.26 -4.23 4.29
C ASN A 159 -9.13 -5.60 3.60
N GLY A 160 -7.92 -6.14 3.47
CA GLY A 160 -7.71 -7.52 2.98
C GLY A 160 -8.09 -7.74 1.52
N SER A 161 -8.18 -6.69 0.72
CA SER A 161 -8.62 -6.78 -0.68
C SER A 161 -7.54 -7.44 -1.56
N PRO A 162 -7.88 -8.42 -2.42
CA PRO A 162 -6.92 -9.06 -3.33
C PRO A 162 -6.31 -8.12 -4.36
N ILE A 163 -6.95 -6.97 -4.60
CA ILE A 163 -6.53 -5.95 -5.55
C ILE A 163 -5.92 -4.72 -4.85
N GLY A 164 -5.61 -4.83 -3.56
CA GLY A 164 -4.84 -3.80 -2.86
C GLY A 164 -3.43 -3.68 -3.44
N ASP A 165 -2.97 -2.45 -3.67
CA ASP A 165 -1.67 -2.19 -4.31
C ASP A 165 -0.49 -2.36 -3.34
N MET A 166 -0.67 -2.08 -2.04
CA MET A 166 0.41 -2.17 -1.06
C MET A 166 0.83 -3.60 -0.69
N PRO A 167 -0.10 -4.54 -0.40
CA PRO A 167 0.29 -5.84 0.13
C PRO A 167 1.29 -6.59 -0.76
N PRO A 168 1.17 -6.63 -2.11
CA PRO A 168 2.18 -7.30 -2.92
C PRO A 168 3.58 -6.67 -2.79
N MET A 169 3.70 -5.33 -2.74
CA MET A 169 5.01 -4.67 -2.52
C MET A 169 5.62 -5.07 -1.19
N LEU A 170 4.81 -4.96 -0.13
CA LEU A 170 5.26 -5.22 1.24
C LEU A 170 5.62 -6.70 1.44
N ILE A 171 4.89 -7.63 0.81
CA ILE A 171 5.19 -9.06 0.80
C ILE A 171 6.53 -9.33 0.10
N ALA A 172 6.75 -8.76 -1.10
CA ALA A 172 7.99 -8.92 -1.85
C ALA A 172 9.20 -8.33 -1.09
N LEU A 173 9.01 -7.18 -0.42
CA LEU A 173 10.02 -6.58 0.45
C LEU A 173 10.29 -7.43 1.71
N GLY A 174 9.36 -8.30 2.11
CA GLY A 174 9.49 -9.14 3.29
C GLY A 174 9.07 -8.45 4.58
N ALA A 175 8.08 -7.56 4.49
CA ALA A 175 7.57 -6.81 5.61
C ALA A 175 6.95 -7.71 6.71
N GLN A 176 7.10 -7.26 7.95
CA GLN A 176 6.47 -7.85 9.13
C GLN A 176 5.28 -6.99 9.56
N LEU A 177 4.15 -7.62 9.85
CA LEU A 177 2.94 -6.99 10.34
C LEU A 177 2.84 -7.14 11.85
N GLU A 178 2.58 -6.03 12.54
CA GLU A 178 2.30 -6.01 13.97
C GLU A 178 0.80 -5.88 14.22
N LEU A 179 0.26 -6.77 15.05
CA LEU A 179 -1.12 -6.79 15.51
C LEU A 179 -1.16 -6.57 17.02
N VAL A 180 -2.13 -5.78 17.49
CA VAL A 180 -2.33 -5.48 18.92
C VAL A 180 -3.74 -5.81 19.37
N LYS A 181 -3.85 -6.45 20.54
CA LYS A 181 -5.12 -6.76 21.22
C LYS A 181 -5.00 -6.49 22.71
N GLY A 182 -5.56 -5.37 23.15
CA GLY A 182 -5.39 -4.88 24.51
C GLY A 182 -3.92 -4.59 24.80
N LYS A 183 -3.30 -5.36 25.70
CA LYS A 183 -1.86 -5.25 26.02
C LYS A 183 -0.98 -6.28 25.29
N LYS A 184 -1.56 -7.19 24.50
CA LYS A 184 -0.84 -8.24 23.81
C LYS A 184 -0.50 -7.78 22.39
N THR A 185 0.73 -8.08 21.98
CA THR A 185 1.22 -7.82 20.63
C THR A 185 1.70 -9.12 20.02
N ARG A 186 1.43 -9.30 18.73
CA ARG A 186 2.04 -10.36 17.92
C ARG A 186 2.55 -9.78 16.61
N VAL A 187 3.61 -10.40 16.10
CA VAL A 187 4.27 -10.04 14.84
C VAL A 187 4.27 -11.28 13.94
N MET A 188 4.01 -11.06 12.65
CA MET A 188 4.05 -12.12 11.64
C MET A 188 4.52 -11.56 10.30
N ALA A 189 4.94 -12.45 9.39
CA ALA A 189 5.20 -12.02 8.03
C ALA A 189 3.88 -11.60 7.37
N LEU A 190 3.89 -10.49 6.62
CA LEU A 190 2.67 -9.88 6.11
C LEU A 190 1.83 -10.84 5.24
N GLN A 191 2.46 -11.73 4.47
CA GLN A 191 1.72 -12.67 3.63
C GLN A 191 0.86 -13.67 4.43
N ASP A 192 1.25 -13.96 5.68
CA ASP A 192 0.54 -14.93 6.52
C ASP A 192 -0.75 -14.32 7.11
N PHE A 193 -0.91 -12.99 7.03
CA PHE A 193 -2.13 -12.30 7.45
C PHE A 193 -3.31 -12.56 6.52
N PHE A 194 -3.07 -12.85 5.23
CA PHE A 194 -4.15 -13.03 4.24
C PHE A 194 -4.43 -14.53 4.05
N ILE A 195 -5.46 -15.04 4.73
CA ILE A 195 -5.76 -16.47 4.73
C ILE A 195 -6.58 -16.87 3.49
N ASP A 196 -7.63 -16.11 3.20
CA ASP A 196 -8.53 -16.36 2.08
C ASP A 196 -9.23 -15.05 1.64
N TYR A 197 -9.97 -15.08 0.54
CA TYR A 197 -10.75 -13.94 0.07
C TYR A 197 -11.72 -13.45 1.16
N GLY A 198 -11.52 -12.22 1.61
CA GLY A 198 -12.31 -11.63 2.69
C GLY A 198 -12.03 -12.21 4.09
N ARG A 199 -11.00 -13.05 4.27
CA ARG A 199 -10.59 -13.61 5.57
C ARG A 199 -9.13 -13.34 5.88
N GLN A 200 -8.87 -12.68 7.00
CA GLN A 200 -7.52 -12.40 7.50
C GLN A 200 -7.27 -13.11 8.84
N ASP A 201 -6.01 -13.33 9.19
CA ASP A 201 -5.60 -13.74 10.53
C ASP A 201 -5.70 -12.55 11.50
N ARG A 202 -6.94 -12.14 11.81
CA ARG A 202 -7.24 -11.09 12.78
C ARG A 202 -8.21 -11.63 13.82
N GLN A 203 -7.81 -11.65 15.08
CA GLN A 203 -8.68 -12.05 16.17
C GLN A 203 -9.76 -10.98 16.43
N ALA A 204 -10.89 -11.40 17.02
CA ALA A 204 -11.89 -10.47 17.53
C ALA A 204 -11.24 -9.47 18.50
N GLY A 205 -11.45 -8.17 18.26
CA GLY A 205 -10.88 -7.07 19.04
C GLY A 205 -9.39 -6.78 18.81
N GLU A 206 -8.76 -7.41 17.81
CA GLU A 206 -7.38 -7.16 17.41
C GLU A 206 -7.29 -6.11 16.29
N LEU A 207 -6.25 -5.29 16.32
CA LEU A 207 -5.98 -4.20 15.39
C LEU A 207 -4.65 -4.41 14.68
N VAL A 208 -4.58 -4.00 13.41
CA VAL A 208 -3.30 -3.73 12.76
C VAL A 208 -2.69 -2.49 13.42
N SER A 209 -1.48 -2.63 13.97
CA SER A 209 -0.78 -1.58 14.71
C SER A 209 0.27 -0.88 13.84
N ALA A 210 1.11 -1.66 13.16
CA ALA A 210 2.18 -1.14 12.31
C ALA A 210 2.63 -2.20 11.29
N VAL A 211 3.36 -1.74 10.29
CA VAL A 211 4.15 -2.59 9.39
C VAL A 211 5.61 -2.17 9.45
N GLU A 212 6.50 -3.15 9.53
CA GLU A 212 7.95 -2.95 9.50
C GLU A 212 8.52 -3.53 8.20
N ILE A 213 9.25 -2.70 7.47
CA ILE A 213 9.73 -3.00 6.12
C ILE A 213 11.25 -2.98 6.14
N PRO A 214 11.94 -4.11 5.90
CA PRO A 214 13.39 -4.14 5.88
C PRO A 214 13.92 -3.31 4.70
N ARG A 215 15.06 -2.64 4.88
CA ARG A 215 15.77 -2.00 3.76
C ARG A 215 16.39 -3.05 2.86
N LEU A 216 16.43 -2.75 1.56
CA LEU A 216 17.09 -3.58 0.57
C LEU A 216 18.60 -3.61 0.81
N ALA A 217 19.18 -4.80 0.75
CA ALA A 217 20.64 -4.94 0.68
C ALA A 217 21.15 -4.51 -0.70
N LYS A 218 22.45 -4.19 -0.82
CA LYS A 218 23.05 -3.71 -2.08
C LYS A 218 22.86 -4.66 -3.27
N ASN A 219 22.77 -5.95 -3.00
CA ASN A 219 22.59 -7.01 -3.99
C ASN A 219 21.12 -7.42 -4.20
N GLN A 220 20.19 -6.72 -3.55
CA GLN A 220 18.75 -6.92 -3.71
C GLN A 220 18.20 -5.85 -4.63
N HIS A 221 17.55 -6.29 -5.71
CA HIS A 221 16.92 -5.41 -6.68
C HIS A 221 15.42 -5.52 -6.54
N PHE A 222 14.74 -4.38 -6.46
CA PHE A 222 13.28 -4.33 -6.37
C PHE A 222 12.67 -3.76 -7.64
N ARG A 223 11.55 -4.32 -8.09
CA ARG A 223 10.74 -3.80 -9.19
C ARG A 223 9.26 -3.94 -8.85
N ALA A 224 8.47 -2.91 -9.10
CA ALA A 224 7.02 -3.00 -8.93
C ALA A 224 6.26 -2.34 -10.08
N TYR A 225 5.13 -2.93 -10.45
CA TYR A 225 4.32 -2.51 -11.58
C TYR A 225 2.85 -2.60 -11.28
N LYS A 226 2.15 -1.50 -11.54
CA LYS A 226 0.69 -1.40 -11.47
C LYS A 226 0.10 -1.32 -12.88
N ILE A 227 -0.68 -2.32 -13.26
CA ILE A 227 -1.38 -2.42 -14.55
C ILE A 227 -2.88 -2.27 -14.35
N SER A 228 -3.44 -1.27 -15.01
CA SER A 228 -4.84 -0.85 -14.97
C SER A 228 -5.22 -0.25 -16.33
N LYS A 229 -6.52 -0.04 -16.61
CA LYS A 229 -6.96 0.52 -17.90
C LYS A 229 -6.53 1.97 -18.07
N ARG A 230 -6.51 2.72 -16.97
CA ARG A 230 -6.01 4.10 -16.90
C ARG A 230 -4.83 4.18 -15.93
N PHE A 231 -3.86 5.05 -16.22
CA PHE A 231 -2.67 5.21 -15.38
C PHE A 231 -2.99 5.69 -13.96
N ASP A 232 -3.65 6.85 -13.84
CA ASP A 232 -3.96 7.47 -12.56
C ASP A 232 -5.38 7.15 -12.09
N GLN A 233 -5.53 7.02 -10.77
CA GLN A 233 -6.80 6.77 -10.08
C GLN A 233 -7.60 5.62 -10.70
N ASP A 234 -6.97 4.46 -10.82
CA ASP A 234 -7.61 3.23 -11.29
C ASP A 234 -7.20 2.04 -10.42
N ILE A 235 -8.05 1.03 -10.40
CA ILE A 235 -7.84 -0.21 -9.64
C ILE A 235 -7.04 -1.19 -10.50
N SER A 236 -6.04 -1.82 -9.90
CA SER A 236 -5.17 -2.77 -10.57
C SER A 236 -5.93 -3.97 -11.12
N ALA A 237 -5.70 -4.29 -12.39
CA ALA A 237 -5.94 -5.62 -12.92
C ALA A 237 -4.80 -6.55 -12.46
N VAL A 238 -3.55 -6.10 -12.58
CA VAL A 238 -2.38 -6.82 -12.06
C VAL A 238 -1.51 -5.82 -11.31
N MET A 239 -1.22 -6.14 -10.05
CA MET A 239 -0.16 -5.49 -9.29
C MET A 239 0.94 -6.55 -9.11
N ALA A 240 2.15 -6.31 -9.63
CA ALA A 240 3.30 -7.19 -9.46
C ALA A 240 4.43 -6.49 -8.69
N ALA A 241 5.05 -7.21 -7.75
CA ALA A 241 6.26 -6.77 -7.07
C ALA A 241 7.29 -7.91 -7.04
N PHE A 242 8.54 -7.56 -7.32
CA PHE A 242 9.66 -8.48 -7.46
C PHE A 242 10.81 -7.97 -6.61
N ARG A 243 11.38 -8.84 -5.76
CA ARG A 243 12.65 -8.61 -5.07
C ARG A 243 13.59 -9.76 -5.38
N ILE A 244 14.64 -9.49 -6.14
CA ILE A 244 15.59 -10.50 -6.62
C ILE A 244 16.97 -10.21 -6.02
N THR A 245 17.58 -11.22 -5.41
CA THR A 245 18.94 -11.14 -4.86
C THR A 245 19.92 -11.71 -5.89
N VAL A 246 20.85 -10.89 -6.38
CA VAL A 246 21.84 -11.31 -7.40
C VAL A 246 23.24 -11.35 -6.80
N VAL A 247 23.92 -12.49 -6.90
CA VAL A 247 25.31 -12.66 -6.45
C VAL A 247 26.11 -13.29 -7.57
N LYS A 248 27.19 -12.63 -7.98
CA LYS A 248 28.08 -13.09 -9.07
C LYS A 248 27.30 -13.45 -10.36
N GLY A 249 26.33 -12.61 -10.73
CA GLY A 249 25.52 -12.78 -11.95
C GLY A 249 24.45 -13.89 -11.87
N ARG A 250 24.23 -14.50 -10.70
CA ARG A 250 23.17 -15.50 -10.50
C ARG A 250 22.15 -15.05 -9.47
N MET A 251 20.89 -15.39 -9.71
CA MET A 251 19.80 -15.16 -8.78
C MET A 251 19.89 -16.17 -7.64
N THR A 252 19.99 -15.68 -6.40
CA THR A 252 20.18 -16.52 -5.19
C THR A 252 18.94 -16.56 -4.31
N GLU A 253 18.06 -15.58 -4.43
CA GLU A 253 16.75 -15.55 -3.81
C GLU A 253 15.81 -14.74 -4.71
N ALA A 254 14.56 -15.16 -4.82
CA ALA A 254 13.49 -14.41 -5.45
C ALA A 254 12.30 -14.31 -4.50
N ARG A 255 11.72 -13.12 -4.40
CA ARG A 255 10.38 -12.90 -3.84
C ARG A 255 9.52 -12.20 -4.85
N ILE A 256 8.48 -12.88 -5.30
CA ILE A 256 7.59 -12.46 -6.36
C ILE A 256 6.18 -12.48 -5.79
N ALA A 257 5.54 -11.33 -5.70
CA ALA A 257 4.20 -11.20 -5.13
C ALA A 257 3.26 -10.49 -6.10
N PHE A 258 2.02 -10.97 -6.14
CA PHE A 258 0.98 -10.41 -7.00
C PHE A 258 -0.29 -10.05 -6.24
N GLY A 259 -0.94 -8.97 -6.68
CA GLY A 259 -2.32 -8.62 -6.40
C GLY A 259 -3.18 -8.73 -7.67
N GLY A 260 -4.45 -9.08 -7.53
CA GLY A 260 -5.40 -9.27 -8.63
C GLY A 260 -5.23 -10.59 -9.40
N MET A 261 -4.37 -11.50 -8.93
CA MET A 261 -4.09 -12.81 -9.54
C MET A 261 -4.70 -14.00 -8.78
N ALA A 262 -5.18 -13.78 -7.55
CA ALA A 262 -5.81 -14.79 -6.69
C ALA A 262 -6.79 -14.12 -5.72
N GLY A 263 -7.46 -14.92 -4.88
CA GLY A 263 -8.37 -14.44 -3.82
C GLY A 263 -7.67 -13.64 -2.71
N THR A 264 -6.35 -13.72 -2.62
CA THR A 264 -5.49 -12.95 -1.69
C THR A 264 -4.23 -12.47 -2.41
N PRO A 265 -3.57 -11.39 -1.92
CA PRO A 265 -2.23 -11.07 -2.36
C PRO A 265 -1.27 -12.18 -1.90
N LYS A 266 -0.56 -12.83 -2.82
CA LYS A 266 0.30 -13.97 -2.49
C LYS A 266 1.55 -14.05 -3.35
N ARG A 267 2.50 -14.86 -2.86
CA ARG A 267 3.76 -15.15 -3.56
C ARG A 267 3.60 -16.19 -4.67
N ALA A 268 4.46 -16.09 -5.67
CA ALA A 268 4.59 -17.02 -6.79
C ALA A 268 5.71 -18.02 -6.51
N LYS A 269 5.43 -19.04 -5.68
CA LYS A 269 6.49 -19.90 -5.12
C LYS A 269 7.14 -20.81 -6.16
N HIS A 270 6.38 -21.25 -7.18
CA HIS A 270 6.94 -22.07 -8.25
C HIS A 270 7.89 -21.22 -9.09
N ALA A 271 7.45 -20.04 -9.53
CA ALA A 271 8.31 -19.12 -10.28
C ALA A 271 9.55 -18.68 -9.47
N GLU A 272 9.42 -18.45 -8.16
CA GLU A 272 10.56 -18.14 -7.29
C GLU A 272 11.59 -19.26 -7.24
N ALA A 273 11.14 -20.52 -7.13
CA ALA A 273 12.03 -21.68 -7.07
C ALA A 273 12.83 -21.84 -8.38
N GLU A 274 12.17 -21.68 -9.52
CA GLU A 274 12.78 -21.79 -10.85
C GLU A 274 13.82 -20.70 -11.13
N LEU A 275 13.76 -19.54 -10.46
CA LEU A 275 14.78 -18.50 -10.61
C LEU A 275 16.06 -18.76 -9.80
N VAL A 276 16.02 -19.62 -8.78
CA VAL A 276 17.18 -19.84 -7.93
C VAL A 276 18.28 -20.55 -8.71
N GLY A 277 19.47 -19.96 -8.74
CA GLY A 277 20.62 -20.44 -9.50
C GLY A 277 20.66 -19.95 -10.95
N VAL A 278 19.57 -19.39 -11.48
CA VAL A 278 19.50 -18.91 -12.87
C VAL A 278 20.38 -17.67 -13.08
N SER A 279 21.00 -17.59 -14.26
CA SER A 279 21.83 -16.45 -14.67
C SER A 279 20.97 -15.22 -14.96
N ILE A 280 21.34 -14.07 -14.41
CA ILE A 280 20.69 -12.79 -14.75
C ILE A 280 21.11 -12.28 -16.13
N ALA A 281 22.18 -12.82 -16.73
CA ALA A 281 22.70 -12.33 -18.01
C ALA A 281 22.07 -13.03 -19.23
N ASN A 282 21.40 -14.17 -19.03
CA ASN A 282 20.87 -14.98 -20.13
C ASN A 282 19.33 -15.01 -20.06
N GLU A 283 18.69 -14.22 -20.93
CA GLU A 283 17.23 -14.09 -20.99
C GLU A 283 16.52 -15.42 -21.27
N ALA A 284 17.13 -16.30 -22.06
CA ALA A 284 16.55 -17.60 -22.37
C ALA A 284 16.36 -18.50 -21.14
N ASP A 285 17.20 -18.31 -20.10
CA ASP A 285 17.13 -19.12 -18.88
C ASP A 285 15.95 -18.72 -17.97
N TRP A 286 15.28 -17.58 -18.25
CA TRP A 286 14.17 -17.10 -17.42
C TRP A 286 12.83 -17.75 -17.79
N GLU A 287 12.74 -18.37 -18.97
CA GLU A 287 11.46 -18.81 -19.55
C GLU A 287 10.75 -19.85 -18.70
N THR A 288 11.49 -20.77 -18.06
CA THR A 288 10.91 -21.77 -17.15
C THR A 288 10.21 -21.10 -15.96
N ALA A 289 10.88 -20.13 -15.32
CA ALA A 289 10.29 -19.39 -14.21
C ALA A 289 9.09 -18.52 -14.63
N ILE A 290 9.15 -17.94 -15.82
CA ILE A 290 8.03 -17.16 -16.38
C ILE A 290 6.83 -18.06 -16.66
N ALA A 291 7.04 -19.25 -17.21
CA ALA A 291 5.98 -20.24 -17.45
C ALA A 291 5.35 -20.73 -16.13
N ALA A 292 6.17 -20.98 -15.10
CA ALA A 292 5.75 -21.47 -13.79
C ALA A 292 4.74 -20.57 -13.05
N LEU A 293 4.57 -19.30 -13.46
CA LEU A 293 3.50 -18.45 -12.95
C LEU A 293 2.09 -19.04 -13.19
N ALA A 294 1.92 -19.91 -14.19
CA ALA A 294 0.67 -20.62 -14.44
C ALA A 294 0.33 -21.64 -13.36
N ASP A 295 1.35 -22.19 -12.68
CA ASP A 295 1.17 -23.13 -11.57
C ASP A 295 0.88 -22.39 -10.25
N ASP A 296 1.30 -21.13 -10.16
CA ASP A 296 1.06 -20.28 -9.00
C ASP A 296 -0.33 -19.63 -9.01
N PHE A 297 -0.90 -19.31 -10.17
CA PHE A 297 -2.11 -18.50 -10.28
C PHE A 297 -3.14 -19.00 -11.30
N THR A 298 -4.40 -18.91 -10.92
CA THR A 298 -5.55 -19.09 -11.82
C THR A 298 -6.44 -17.84 -11.75
N PRO A 299 -6.07 -16.75 -12.46
CA PRO A 299 -6.75 -15.47 -12.33
C PRO A 299 -8.18 -15.52 -12.88
N LEU A 300 -9.06 -14.67 -12.32
CA LEU A 300 -10.44 -14.54 -12.79
C LEU A 300 -10.56 -13.55 -13.98
N THR A 301 -11.61 -13.72 -14.76
CA THR A 301 -12.06 -12.73 -15.76
C THR A 301 -13.08 -11.80 -15.12
N ASP A 302 -12.93 -10.49 -15.32
CA ASP A 302 -13.91 -9.48 -14.92
C ASP A 302 -13.95 -8.31 -15.92
N MET A 303 -14.72 -7.27 -15.57
CA MET A 303 -14.82 -6.03 -16.35
C MET A 303 -13.50 -5.27 -16.51
N ARG A 304 -12.46 -5.54 -15.71
CA ARG A 304 -11.14 -4.90 -15.82
C ARG A 304 -10.25 -5.65 -16.79
N ALA A 305 -10.20 -6.97 -16.71
CA ALA A 305 -9.36 -7.79 -17.58
C ALA A 305 -9.80 -9.27 -17.59
N SER A 306 -9.55 -9.94 -18.70
CA SER A 306 -9.68 -11.39 -18.81
C SER A 306 -8.57 -12.12 -18.05
N ALA A 307 -8.83 -13.36 -17.63
CA ALA A 307 -7.86 -14.25 -17.03
C ALA A 307 -6.60 -14.41 -17.91
N GLY A 308 -6.79 -14.64 -19.21
CA GLY A 308 -5.68 -14.75 -20.17
C GLY A 308 -4.85 -13.48 -20.28
N TYR A 309 -5.47 -12.30 -20.25
CA TYR A 309 -4.74 -11.03 -20.21
C TYR A 309 -3.93 -10.88 -18.92
N ARG A 310 -4.53 -11.17 -17.76
CA ARG A 310 -3.87 -11.09 -16.45
C ARG A 310 -2.63 -11.99 -16.40
N MET A 311 -2.75 -13.25 -16.82
CA MET A 311 -1.63 -14.18 -16.87
C MET A 311 -0.54 -13.71 -17.82
N ARG A 312 -0.89 -13.31 -19.05
CA ARG A 312 0.09 -12.81 -20.03
C ARG A 312 0.84 -11.59 -19.51
N VAL A 313 0.13 -10.66 -18.87
CA VAL A 313 0.74 -9.48 -18.24
C VAL A 313 1.67 -9.88 -17.10
N ALA A 314 1.26 -10.77 -16.20
CA ALA A 314 2.11 -11.21 -15.09
C ALA A 314 3.45 -11.81 -15.59
N GLN A 315 3.38 -12.66 -16.61
CA GLN A 315 4.56 -13.25 -17.27
C GLN A 315 5.46 -12.18 -17.92
N ASN A 316 4.87 -11.25 -18.66
CA ASN A 316 5.63 -10.16 -19.29
C ASN A 316 6.24 -9.20 -18.26
N LEU A 317 5.58 -8.98 -17.13
CA LEU A 317 6.10 -8.15 -16.04
C LEU A 317 7.31 -8.81 -15.36
N LEU A 318 7.30 -10.14 -15.17
CA LEU A 318 8.46 -10.85 -14.66
C LEU A 318 9.65 -10.73 -15.63
N ARG A 319 9.44 -10.99 -16.92
CA ARG A 319 10.48 -10.79 -17.95
C ARG A 319 11.02 -9.37 -17.90
N LYS A 320 10.12 -8.38 -17.93
CA LYS A 320 10.49 -6.96 -17.85
C LYS A 320 11.29 -6.63 -16.59
N ALA A 321 10.91 -7.15 -15.43
CA ALA A 321 11.67 -6.96 -14.19
C ALA A 321 13.09 -7.50 -14.31
N LEU A 322 13.25 -8.71 -14.84
CA LEU A 322 14.55 -9.35 -15.04
C LEU A 322 15.40 -8.59 -16.07
N THR A 323 14.80 -8.14 -17.18
CA THR A 323 15.45 -7.29 -18.18
C THR A 323 15.98 -5.98 -17.56
N GLU A 324 15.17 -5.30 -16.75
CA GLU A 324 15.59 -4.08 -16.05
C GLU A 324 16.64 -4.34 -14.95
N ILE A 325 16.65 -5.53 -14.34
CA ILE A 325 17.67 -5.92 -13.34
C ILE A 325 18.99 -6.33 -14.02
N ALA A 326 18.91 -6.90 -15.22
CA ALA A 326 20.07 -7.23 -16.07
C ALA A 326 20.78 -5.99 -16.65
N GLY A 327 20.25 -4.78 -16.41
CA GLY A 327 20.89 -3.51 -16.77
C GLY A 327 20.26 -2.78 -17.95
N LYS A 328 19.14 -3.27 -18.50
CA LYS A 328 18.39 -2.52 -19.52
C LYS A 328 17.73 -1.29 -18.91
N ALA A 329 17.91 -0.14 -19.55
CA ALA A 329 17.32 1.12 -19.07
C ALA A 329 15.79 1.08 -19.07
N SER A 330 15.18 1.74 -18.09
CA SER A 330 13.74 1.67 -17.90
C SER A 330 12.95 2.51 -18.91
N ASP A 331 13.58 3.43 -19.64
CA ASP A 331 12.95 4.17 -20.73
C ASP A 331 12.71 3.33 -21.98
N GLU A 332 13.46 2.25 -22.17
CA GLU A 332 13.26 1.25 -23.22
C GLU A 332 12.16 0.23 -22.87
N THR A 333 11.85 0.07 -21.59
CA THR A 333 10.88 -0.94 -21.13
C THR A 333 9.59 -0.33 -20.58
N ARG A 334 9.56 0.97 -20.23
CA ARG A 334 8.43 1.64 -19.57
C ARG A 334 7.93 2.85 -20.36
N VAL A 335 6.60 2.91 -20.51
CA VAL A 335 5.89 4.08 -21.05
C VAL A 335 5.86 5.23 -20.04
N ALA A 336 5.70 4.93 -18.75
CA ALA A 336 5.66 5.90 -17.65
C ALA A 336 6.35 5.32 -16.40
N GLY A 337 6.72 6.18 -15.44
CA GLY A 337 7.40 5.76 -14.21
C GLY A 337 8.83 5.25 -14.47
N ARG A 338 9.62 6.00 -15.24
CA ARG A 338 11.01 5.67 -15.58
C ARG A 338 11.89 5.80 -14.33
N ARG A 339 12.53 4.71 -13.92
CA ARG A 339 13.30 4.61 -12.68
C ARG A 339 14.43 5.59 -12.59
N GLU A 340 15.24 5.74 -13.63
CA GLU A 340 16.42 6.61 -13.63
C GLU A 340 16.03 8.08 -13.41
N ARG A 341 14.84 8.49 -13.88
CA ARG A 341 14.29 9.83 -13.62
C ARG A 341 13.76 9.98 -12.20
N LEU A 342 13.25 8.91 -11.61
CA LEU A 342 12.77 8.90 -10.23
C LEU A 342 13.94 8.91 -9.25
N GLU A 343 15.01 8.17 -9.54
CA GLU A 343 16.26 8.16 -8.77
C GLU A 343 16.96 9.53 -8.81
N ALA A 344 16.97 10.21 -9.97
CA ALA A 344 17.55 11.55 -10.09
C ALA A 344 16.73 12.67 -9.41
N ALA A 345 15.48 12.41 -9.03
CA ALA A 345 14.58 13.36 -8.38
C ALA A 345 14.52 13.19 -6.85
N GLN A 346 15.18 12.16 -6.31
CA GLN A 346 15.31 11.87 -4.88
C GLN A 346 16.66 12.36 -4.35
#